data_AF-A0A0F6WFT5-F1
#
_entry.id   AF-A0A0F6WFT5-F1
#
_cell.length_a   1.000
_cell.length_b   1.000
_cell.length_c   1.000
_cell.angle_alpha   90.00
_cell.angle_beta   90.00
_cell.angle_gamma   90.00
#
_symmetry.space_group_name_H-M   'P 1'
#
loop_
_entity.id
_entity.type
_entity.pdbx_description
1 polymer ?
#
loop_
_entity_poly.entity_id
_entity_poly.type
_entity_poly.pdbx_seq_one_letter_code
_entity_poly.pdbx_strand_id
1 'polypeptide(L)'
;MNVRTFLAATLVAGISFLGPTGLANAETPTVSSTAASSVGRAANTCGSGCAEKSYVSAEAKGGPTIATKATAERENTYSVHGLVTSLAVYQHFSVTVEDGGKTFTGDSGGISIPGVAVLKGTLFTDDLQRLYNDTVSFEYNAVGPYMNINFFDSHGTLLGHVQSGSIGTLTGIGGGTGGWQ
;
A
#
# COMPACT_ATOMS: atom_id res chain seq x y z
N MET A 1 30.44 32.16 37.65
CA MET A 1 30.08 32.31 36.22
C MET A 1 30.67 31.09 35.53
N ASN A 2 29.88 30.02 35.39
CA ASN A 2 30.42 28.67 35.19
C ASN A 2 29.98 28.13 33.84
N VAL A 3 30.88 28.18 32.85
CA VAL A 3 30.67 27.55 31.54
C VAL A 3 30.81 26.03 31.71
N ARG A 4 29.81 25.27 31.24
CA ARG A 4 29.91 23.81 31.11
C ARG A 4 30.04 23.45 29.63
N THR A 5 31.22 22.96 29.27
CA THR A 5 31.55 22.45 27.94
C THR A 5 30.73 21.20 27.62
N PHE A 6 29.98 21.20 26.52
CA PHE A 6 29.36 19.99 25.98
C PHE A 6 30.36 19.28 25.06
N LEU A 7 30.63 17.99 25.30
CA LEU A 7 31.32 17.14 24.33
C LEU A 7 30.32 16.70 23.26
N ALA A 8 30.64 16.96 21.99
CA ALA A 8 29.91 16.39 20.86
C ALA A 8 30.43 14.97 20.57
N ALA A 9 29.54 13.99 20.55
CA ALA A 9 29.86 12.63 20.11
C ALA A 9 29.58 12.48 18.61
N THR A 10 30.62 12.28 17.81
CA THR A 10 30.49 12.08 16.36
C THR A 10 30.20 10.62 16.05
N LEU A 11 28.99 10.31 15.58
CA LEU A 11 28.64 8.96 15.13
C LEU A 11 29.06 8.77 13.66
N VAL A 12 29.98 7.84 13.38
CA VAL A 12 30.38 7.48 12.01
C VAL A 12 29.52 6.32 11.54
N ALA A 13 28.63 6.57 10.58
CA ALA A 13 27.82 5.53 9.94
C ALA A 13 28.65 4.82 8.86
N GLY A 14 28.91 3.52 9.05
CA GLY A 14 29.53 2.67 8.03
C GLY A 14 28.49 2.15 7.04
N ILE A 15 28.65 2.47 5.75
CA ILE A 15 27.85 1.89 4.66
C ILE A 15 28.65 0.74 4.03
N SER A 16 28.09 -0.46 4.03
CA SER A 16 28.62 -1.60 3.28
C SER A 16 27.65 -1.99 2.16
N PHE A 17 28.10 -1.86 0.91
CA PHE A 17 27.38 -2.33 -0.27
C PHE A 17 27.69 -3.81 -0.49
N LEU A 18 26.65 -4.64 -0.54
CA LEU A 18 26.72 -6.04 -0.99
C LEU A 18 25.85 -6.17 -2.26
N GLY A 19 26.50 -6.36 -3.40
CA GLY A 19 25.83 -6.58 -4.68
C GLY A 19 25.42 -8.05 -4.87
N PRO A 20 24.43 -8.34 -5.73
CA PRO A 20 23.97 -9.71 -5.97
C PRO A 20 24.90 -10.49 -6.90
N THR A 21 25.32 -11.68 -6.48
CA THR A 21 25.84 -12.75 -7.36
C THR A 21 24.71 -13.72 -7.70
N GLY A 22 24.72 -14.30 -8.91
CA GLY A 22 23.59 -15.10 -9.42
C GLY A 22 23.90 -16.55 -9.79
N LEU A 23 22.80 -17.30 -9.94
CA LEU A 23 22.60 -18.54 -10.74
C LEU A 23 23.29 -19.86 -10.32
N ALA A 24 22.47 -20.86 -9.99
CA ALA A 24 22.59 -22.26 -10.45
C ALA A 24 21.28 -23.07 -10.26
N ASN A 25 20.93 -23.92 -11.24
CA ASN A 25 19.95 -25.04 -11.14
C ASN A 25 20.56 -26.21 -10.29
N ALA A 26 19.93 -27.32 -9.90
CA ALA A 26 18.67 -28.01 -10.29
C ALA A 26 18.09 -28.77 -9.04
N GLU A 27 17.14 -29.73 -9.03
CA GLU A 27 16.37 -30.48 -10.07
C GLU A 27 15.03 -31.01 -9.46
N THR A 28 14.38 -32.03 -10.05
CA THR A 28 13.09 -32.64 -9.61
C THR A 28 13.07 -34.17 -9.75
N PRO A 29 12.06 -34.85 -9.15
CA PRO A 29 11.52 -36.10 -9.68
C PRO A 29 10.02 -36.04 -10.05
N THR A 30 9.76 -36.01 -11.36
CA THR A 30 8.84 -36.85 -12.17
C THR A 30 7.94 -37.91 -11.48
N VAL A 31 6.74 -38.32 -11.97
CA VAL A 31 5.87 -38.01 -13.16
C VAL A 31 4.38 -38.16 -12.67
N SER A 32 3.28 -37.64 -13.26
CA SER A 32 2.54 -38.00 -14.51
C SER A 32 1.08 -37.50 -14.35
N SER A 33 0.17 -37.40 -15.35
CA SER A 33 0.26 -37.39 -16.82
C SER A 33 -1.05 -36.83 -17.46
N THR A 34 -0.92 -36.07 -18.56
CA THR A 34 -1.97 -35.74 -19.58
C THR A 34 -3.21 -34.92 -19.17
N ALA A 35 -3.80 -34.05 -20.01
CA ALA A 35 -3.53 -33.74 -21.43
C ALA A 35 -3.66 -32.22 -21.73
N ALA A 36 -3.11 -31.79 -22.87
CA ALA A 36 -3.06 -30.38 -23.30
C ALA A 36 -4.06 -30.06 -24.43
N SER A 37 -4.38 -28.78 -24.61
CA SER A 37 -4.72 -28.25 -25.94
C SER A 37 -4.13 -26.85 -26.14
N SER A 38 -3.39 -26.68 -27.24
CA SER A 38 -2.80 -25.42 -27.67
C SER A 38 -3.81 -24.54 -28.41
N VAL A 39 -3.74 -23.22 -28.23
CA VAL A 39 -4.31 -22.26 -29.19
C VAL A 39 -3.18 -21.46 -29.83
N GLY A 40 -3.12 -21.53 -31.16
CA GLY A 40 -2.06 -20.95 -31.96
C GLY A 40 -2.15 -19.43 -32.09
N ARG A 41 -0.99 -18.82 -32.30
CA ARG A 41 -0.80 -17.39 -32.54
C ARG A 41 -1.31 -16.99 -33.93
N ALA A 42 -2.42 -16.27 -34.00
CA ALA A 42 -2.84 -15.56 -35.22
C ALA A 42 -2.48 -14.07 -35.07
N ALA A 43 -1.66 -13.55 -35.99
CA ALA A 43 -1.36 -12.13 -36.06
C ALA A 43 -2.33 -11.43 -37.02
N ASN A 44 -2.78 -10.23 -36.66
CA ASN A 44 -3.27 -9.23 -37.62
C ASN A 44 -2.99 -7.83 -37.06
N THR A 45 -2.48 -6.95 -37.93
CA THR A 45 -2.16 -5.54 -37.67
C THR A 45 -3.30 -4.60 -38.10
N CYS A 46 -3.16 -3.31 -37.75
CA CYS A 46 -4.11 -2.21 -37.98
C CYS A 46 -5.34 -2.25 -37.03
N GLY A 47 -5.93 -1.13 -36.60
CA GLY A 47 -5.64 0.29 -36.81
C GLY A 47 -6.59 1.15 -35.96
N SER A 48 -6.42 2.48 -35.98
CA SER A 48 -7.21 3.44 -35.18
C SER A 48 -8.74 3.34 -35.30
N GLY A 49 -9.47 3.46 -34.18
CA GLY A 49 -10.84 4.02 -34.17
C GLY A 49 -11.93 3.18 -33.48
N CYS A 50 -12.46 3.75 -32.39
CA CYS A 50 -13.86 3.76 -31.93
C CYS A 50 -14.78 2.52 -31.95
N ALA A 51 -15.37 2.28 -30.78
CA ALA A 51 -16.75 1.83 -30.50
C ALA A 51 -17.16 0.35 -30.73
N GLU A 52 -17.51 -0.26 -29.59
CA GLU A 52 -18.69 -1.11 -29.35
C GLU A 52 -19.14 -2.11 -30.43
N LYS A 53 -18.91 -3.41 -30.16
CA LYS A 53 -19.81 -4.47 -30.61
C LYS A 53 -20.09 -5.49 -29.51
N SER A 54 -21.38 -5.76 -29.33
CA SER A 54 -21.94 -6.81 -28.49
C SER A 54 -21.59 -8.20 -29.02
N TYR A 55 -21.39 -9.14 -28.10
CA TYR A 55 -21.33 -10.57 -28.40
C TYR A 55 -22.41 -11.30 -27.60
N VAL A 56 -23.56 -11.52 -28.26
CA VAL A 56 -24.48 -12.60 -27.88
C VAL A 56 -23.95 -13.87 -28.54
N SER A 57 -23.74 -14.94 -27.76
CA SER A 57 -23.45 -16.25 -28.34
C SER A 57 -24.08 -17.38 -27.52
N ALA A 58 -24.54 -18.39 -28.26
CA ALA A 58 -25.53 -19.41 -27.92
C ALA A 58 -25.31 -20.22 -26.62
N GLU A 59 -26.44 -20.72 -26.10
CA GLU A 59 -26.52 -21.71 -25.04
C GLU A 59 -25.94 -23.08 -25.44
N ALA A 60 -25.29 -23.76 -24.50
CA ALA A 60 -25.03 -25.20 -24.55
C ALA A 60 -25.39 -25.84 -23.19
N LYS A 61 -25.99 -27.03 -23.24
CA LYS A 61 -26.69 -27.64 -22.09
C LYS A 61 -25.77 -28.31 -21.07
N GLY A 62 -26.11 -28.16 -19.79
CA GLY A 62 -26.02 -29.26 -18.81
C GLY A 62 -24.79 -29.29 -17.88
N GLY A 63 -24.87 -28.58 -16.76
CA GLY A 63 -23.97 -28.72 -15.60
C GLY A 63 -24.28 -27.62 -14.57
N PRO A 64 -24.12 -27.85 -13.24
CA PRO A 64 -24.40 -26.84 -12.25
C PRO A 64 -23.29 -25.79 -12.25
N THR A 65 -23.44 -24.76 -13.07
CA THR A 65 -22.62 -23.56 -12.99
C THR A 65 -22.91 -22.83 -11.69
N ILE A 66 -22.06 -23.04 -10.68
CA ILE A 66 -21.88 -22.05 -9.62
C ILE A 66 -21.30 -20.82 -10.31
N ALA A 67 -22.18 -19.93 -10.73
CA ALA A 67 -21.82 -18.62 -11.25
C ALA A 67 -21.38 -17.75 -10.06
N THR A 68 -20.17 -18.01 -9.55
CA THR A 68 -19.46 -17.04 -8.72
C THR A 68 -19.16 -15.85 -9.61
N LYS A 69 -20.12 -14.93 -9.64
CA LYS A 69 -19.96 -13.60 -10.19
C LYS A 69 -18.94 -12.91 -9.29
N ALA A 70 -17.66 -13.05 -9.64
CA ALA A 70 -16.58 -12.30 -9.05
C ALA A 70 -16.78 -10.83 -9.46
N THR A 71 -17.69 -10.16 -8.75
CA THR A 71 -17.71 -8.71 -8.69
C THR A 71 -16.37 -8.33 -8.08
N ALA A 72 -15.46 -7.80 -8.91
CA ALA A 72 -14.29 -7.15 -8.39
C ALA A 72 -14.80 -5.99 -7.53
N GLU A 73 -14.62 -6.09 -6.21
CA GLU A 73 -14.91 -5.00 -5.28
C GLU A 73 -14.03 -3.83 -5.70
N ARG A 74 -14.69 -2.78 -6.20
CA ARG A 74 -14.02 -1.65 -6.83
C ARG A 74 -13.79 -0.59 -5.77
N GLU A 75 -12.76 -0.82 -4.98
CA GLU A 75 -12.29 0.13 -3.97
C GLU A 75 -12.05 1.50 -4.63
N ASN A 76 -12.61 2.56 -4.05
CA ASN A 76 -12.49 3.91 -4.60
C ASN A 76 -11.12 4.50 -4.22
N THR A 77 -10.51 5.19 -5.17
CA THR A 77 -9.15 5.73 -5.05
C THR A 77 -9.14 7.24 -4.99
N TYR A 78 -8.43 7.81 -4.02
CA TYR A 78 -8.32 9.26 -3.82
C TYR A 78 -6.84 9.65 -3.65
N SER A 79 -6.39 10.72 -4.31
CA SER A 79 -5.05 11.26 -4.08
C SER A 79 -4.95 11.80 -2.66
N VAL A 80 -3.81 11.55 -2.00
CA VAL A 80 -3.50 12.12 -0.69
C VAL A 80 -2.10 12.73 -0.65
N HIS A 81 -1.98 13.80 0.12
CA HIS A 81 -0.69 14.33 0.56
C HIS A 81 -0.71 14.54 2.07
N GLY A 82 0.47 14.63 2.68
CA GLY A 82 0.56 14.76 4.11
C GLY A 82 1.94 15.14 4.60
N LEU A 83 2.05 15.23 5.92
CA LEU A 83 3.29 15.53 6.62
C LEU A 83 3.37 14.65 7.86
N VAL A 84 4.49 13.97 8.03
CA VAL A 84 4.78 13.14 9.20
C VAL A 84 5.91 13.80 9.98
N THR A 85 5.63 14.12 11.24
CA THR A 85 6.64 14.56 12.22
C THR A 85 7.00 13.36 13.09
N SER A 86 8.30 13.14 13.31
CA SER A 86 8.80 11.92 13.94
C SER A 86 9.89 12.25 14.97
N LEU A 87 9.87 11.48 16.06
CA LEU A 87 10.92 11.40 17.08
C LEU A 87 11.54 9.99 17.02
N ALA A 88 12.15 9.49 18.10
CA ALA A 88 12.72 8.14 18.11
C ALA A 88 11.66 7.03 18.21
N VAL A 89 10.63 7.25 19.04
CA VAL A 89 9.60 6.26 19.41
C VAL A 89 8.15 6.75 19.24
N TYR A 90 7.97 7.97 18.74
CA TYR A 90 6.67 8.64 18.60
C TYR A 90 6.61 9.41 17.28
N GLN A 91 5.46 9.36 16.61
CA GLN A 91 5.22 10.05 15.34
C GLN A 91 3.81 10.65 15.30
N HIS A 92 3.71 11.85 14.74
CA HIS A 92 2.46 12.53 14.43
C HIS A 92 2.25 12.57 12.91
N PHE A 93 1.12 12.05 12.46
CA PHE A 93 0.69 12.00 11.07
C PHE A 93 -0.39 13.04 10.80
N SER A 94 -0.23 13.78 9.71
CA SER A 94 -1.27 14.60 9.11
C SER A 94 -1.40 14.20 7.63
N VAL A 95 -2.58 13.72 7.21
CA VAL A 95 -2.83 13.22 5.85
C VAL A 95 -4.15 13.78 5.32
N THR A 96 -4.09 14.59 4.27
CA THR A 96 -5.23 15.26 3.65
C THR A 96 -5.61 14.56 2.36
N VAL A 97 -6.90 14.25 2.21
CA VAL A 97 -7.49 13.83 0.93
C VAL A 97 -7.66 15.06 0.03
N GLU A 98 -7.21 14.95 -1.22
CA GLU A 98 -7.26 16.05 -2.19
C GLU A 98 -8.71 16.39 -2.61
N ASP A 99 -8.88 17.37 -3.50
CA ASP A 99 -10.18 17.83 -4.01
C ASP A 99 -11.18 18.30 -2.92
N GLY A 100 -10.67 18.78 -1.78
CA GLY A 100 -11.48 19.27 -0.66
C GLY A 100 -11.92 18.19 0.34
N GLY A 101 -11.26 17.03 0.34
CA GLY A 101 -11.46 15.99 1.34
C GLY A 101 -10.96 16.37 2.75
N LYS A 102 -11.17 15.46 3.71
CA LYS A 102 -10.80 15.67 5.12
C LYS A 102 -9.33 15.44 5.37
N THR A 103 -8.85 15.94 6.51
CA THR A 103 -7.51 15.67 7.02
C THR A 103 -7.58 14.69 8.19
N PHE A 104 -6.94 13.54 8.04
CA PHE A 104 -6.60 12.66 9.16
C PHE A 104 -5.50 13.30 9.99
N THR A 105 -5.68 13.35 11.31
CA THR A 105 -4.61 13.59 12.26
C THR A 105 -4.51 12.42 13.24
N GLY A 106 -3.30 11.96 13.52
CA GLY A 106 -3.09 10.79 14.36
C GLY A 106 -1.71 10.72 14.99
N ASP A 107 -1.69 10.20 16.21
CA ASP A 107 -0.51 10.01 17.03
C ASP A 107 -0.19 8.52 17.17
N SER A 108 1.09 8.16 16.99
CA SER A 108 1.54 6.77 16.96
C SER A 108 2.83 6.54 17.73
N GLY A 109 2.98 5.30 18.20
CA GLY A 109 4.25 4.74 18.63
C GLY A 109 4.82 3.80 17.57
N GLY A 110 6.14 3.80 17.43
CA GLY A 110 6.85 3.01 16.42
C GLY A 110 8.31 3.44 16.32
N ILE A 111 9.15 2.74 15.57
CA ILE A 111 10.57 3.11 15.44
C ILE A 111 10.78 4.06 14.27
N SER A 112 11.42 5.20 14.53
CA SER A 112 11.73 6.20 13.49
C SER A 112 13.00 7.00 13.77
N ILE A 113 13.51 7.63 12.71
CA ILE A 113 14.57 8.64 12.77
C ILE A 113 13.89 10.00 13.02
N PRO A 114 14.32 10.79 14.02
CA PRO A 114 13.73 12.10 14.27
C PRO A 114 13.81 13.04 13.05
N GLY A 115 12.69 13.66 12.68
CA GLY A 115 12.61 14.53 11.51
C GLY A 115 11.18 14.83 11.06
N VAL A 116 11.07 15.56 9.95
CA VAL A 116 9.81 15.88 9.27
C VAL A 116 9.92 15.43 7.82
N ALA A 117 8.92 14.71 7.31
CA ALA A 117 8.88 14.23 5.93
C ALA A 117 7.51 14.45 5.28
N VAL A 118 7.50 14.68 3.98
CA VAL A 118 6.28 14.85 3.18
C VAL A 118 5.82 13.47 2.68
N LEU A 119 4.53 13.18 2.88
CA LEU A 119 3.85 12.00 2.38
C LEU A 119 3.10 12.37 1.09
N LYS A 120 3.17 11.50 0.07
CA LYS A 120 2.29 11.53 -1.11
C LYS A 120 1.90 10.11 -1.50
N GLY A 121 0.62 9.88 -1.75
CA GLY A 121 0.12 8.54 -2.02
C GLY A 121 -1.31 8.54 -2.51
N THR A 122 -1.91 7.35 -2.44
CA THR A 122 -3.31 7.12 -2.80
C THR A 122 -4.01 6.45 -1.63
N LEU A 123 -5.12 7.04 -1.18
CA LEU A 123 -6.08 6.40 -0.28
C LEU A 123 -7.01 5.50 -1.10
N PHE A 124 -7.20 4.29 -0.61
CA PHE A 124 -8.14 3.30 -1.10
C PHE A 124 -9.18 3.05 0.00
N THR A 125 -10.46 3.10 -0.35
CA THR A 125 -11.59 2.73 0.52
C THR A 125 -12.86 2.47 -0.29
N ASP A 126 -13.69 1.51 0.14
CA ASP A 126 -15.02 1.30 -0.46
C ASP A 126 -16.03 2.40 -0.03
N ASP A 127 -15.89 2.92 1.19
CA ASP A 127 -16.80 3.92 1.77
C ASP A 127 -16.01 5.02 2.50
N LEU A 128 -15.74 6.10 1.76
CA LEU A 128 -15.04 7.29 2.26
C LEU A 128 -15.78 7.97 3.43
N GLN A 129 -17.11 7.91 3.48
CA GLN A 129 -17.87 8.54 4.58
C GLN A 129 -17.75 7.72 5.86
N ARG A 130 -17.80 6.39 5.75
CA ARG A 130 -17.54 5.51 6.88
C ARG A 130 -16.09 5.64 7.37
N LEU A 131 -15.10 5.68 6.46
CA LEU A 131 -13.71 5.96 6.81
C LEU A 131 -13.60 7.25 7.65
N TYR A 132 -14.21 8.34 7.19
CA TYR A 132 -14.16 9.63 7.88
C TYR A 132 -14.81 9.62 9.28
N ASN A 133 -15.95 8.93 9.44
CA ASN A 133 -16.72 8.95 10.69
C ASN A 133 -16.24 7.93 11.73
N ASP A 134 -15.82 6.74 11.28
CA ASP A 134 -15.61 5.59 12.15
C ASP A 134 -14.13 5.35 12.52
N THR A 135 -13.17 5.97 11.81
CA THR A 135 -11.73 5.80 12.12
C THR A 135 -11.42 6.30 13.53
N VAL A 136 -10.87 5.42 14.37
CA VAL A 136 -10.35 5.77 15.70
C VAL A 136 -8.88 5.39 15.90
N SER A 137 -8.36 4.50 15.04
CA SER A 137 -6.99 4.00 15.14
C SER A 137 -6.38 3.72 13.77
N PHE A 138 -5.06 3.63 13.74
CA PHE A 138 -4.30 3.34 12.53
C PHE A 138 -3.03 2.55 12.81
N GLU A 139 -2.56 1.82 11.80
CA GLU A 139 -1.25 1.15 11.77
C GLU A 139 -0.50 1.58 10.52
N TYR A 140 0.79 1.88 10.62
CA TYR A 140 1.67 2.08 9.48
C TYR A 140 2.69 0.94 9.37
N ASN A 141 3.06 0.61 8.14
CA ASN A 141 4.12 -0.35 7.82
C ASN A 141 5.02 0.26 6.74
N ALA A 142 6.29 0.51 7.08
CA ALA A 142 7.30 1.13 6.23
C ALA A 142 8.46 0.15 5.98
N VAL A 143 8.47 -0.49 4.82
CA VAL A 143 9.44 -1.54 4.44
C VAL A 143 9.99 -1.27 3.04
N GLY A 144 11.31 -1.09 2.97
CA GLY A 144 12.02 -0.82 1.72
C GLY A 144 11.52 0.48 1.06
N PRO A 145 11.12 0.46 -0.22
CA PRO A 145 10.62 1.64 -0.92
C PRO A 145 9.14 1.95 -0.65
N TYR A 146 8.43 1.13 0.14
CA TYR A 146 6.99 1.22 0.34
C TYR A 146 6.63 1.67 1.75
N MET A 147 5.51 2.39 1.85
CA MET A 147 4.82 2.68 3.10
C MET A 147 3.32 2.46 2.90
N ASN A 148 2.69 1.76 3.84
CA ASN A 148 1.26 1.55 3.91
C ASN A 148 0.73 2.12 5.24
N ILE A 149 -0.47 2.70 5.23
CA ILE A 149 -1.18 3.15 6.44
C ILE A 149 -2.60 2.59 6.40
N ASN A 150 -2.95 1.73 7.34
CA ASN A 150 -4.28 1.14 7.50
C ASN A 150 -5.09 1.95 8.52
N PHE A 151 -6.37 2.21 8.25
CA PHE A 151 -7.30 2.88 9.17
C PHE A 151 -8.36 1.92 9.67
N PHE A 152 -8.66 1.97 10.97
CA PHE A 152 -9.56 1.01 11.62
C PHE A 152 -10.64 1.69 12.47
N ASP A 153 -11.82 1.07 12.49
CA ASP A 153 -12.90 1.41 13.43
C ASP A 153 -12.65 0.88 14.85
N SER A 154 -13.55 1.22 15.77
CA SER A 154 -13.48 0.81 17.18
C SER A 154 -13.65 -0.70 17.41
N HIS A 155 -14.01 -1.46 16.38
CA HIS A 155 -14.08 -2.92 16.40
C HIS A 155 -12.85 -3.58 15.75
N GLY A 156 -11.89 -2.79 15.25
CA GLY A 156 -10.72 -3.26 14.51
C GLY A 156 -11.00 -3.61 13.05
N THR A 157 -12.14 -3.19 12.50
CA THR A 157 -12.47 -3.38 11.08
C THR A 157 -11.65 -2.43 10.23
N LEU A 158 -11.00 -2.92 9.17
CA LEU A 158 -10.34 -2.08 8.18
C LEU A 158 -11.40 -1.22 7.44
N LEU A 159 -11.17 0.09 7.39
CA LEU A 159 -12.02 1.07 6.70
C LEU A 159 -11.42 1.55 5.37
N GLY A 160 -10.11 1.39 5.21
CA GLY A 160 -9.35 1.83 4.04
C GLY A 160 -7.86 1.89 4.35
N HIS A 161 -7.06 2.14 3.31
CA HIS A 161 -5.61 2.18 3.43
C HIS A 161 -4.96 3.21 2.49
N VAL A 162 -3.87 3.85 2.93
CA VAL A 162 -3.04 4.72 2.08
C VAL A 162 -1.79 3.97 1.66
N GLN A 163 -1.60 3.85 0.34
CA GLN A 163 -0.36 3.39 -0.26
C GLN A 163 0.52 4.59 -0.63
N SER A 164 1.78 4.58 -0.20
CA SER A 164 2.77 5.63 -0.44
C SER A 164 4.15 5.05 -0.74
N GLY A 165 5.02 5.87 -1.34
CA GLY A 165 6.46 5.63 -1.28
C GLY A 165 6.99 5.81 0.16
N SER A 166 8.14 5.22 0.45
CA SER A 166 8.85 5.43 1.71
C SER A 166 9.24 6.90 1.90
N ILE A 167 8.98 7.43 3.09
CA ILE A 167 9.29 8.82 3.47
C ILE A 167 10.64 8.95 4.20
N GLY A 168 11.41 7.87 4.31
CA GLY A 168 12.77 7.84 4.83
C GLY A 168 12.94 7.98 6.36
N THR A 169 11.99 8.61 7.06
CA THR A 169 12.03 8.76 8.54
C THR A 169 11.49 7.55 9.29
N LEU A 170 10.61 6.74 8.70
CA LEU A 170 9.95 5.59 9.34
C LEU A 170 10.56 4.26 8.88
N THR A 171 10.53 3.26 9.77
CA THR A 171 10.93 1.88 9.44
C THR A 171 10.15 0.87 10.27
N GLY A 172 9.85 -0.29 9.68
CA GLY A 172 9.10 -1.34 10.34
C GLY A 172 7.62 -0.96 10.54
N ILE A 173 7.06 -1.36 11.68
CA ILE A 173 5.63 -1.21 12.00
C ILE A 173 5.47 -0.26 13.20
N GLY A 174 4.44 0.58 13.15
CA GLY A 174 3.98 1.39 14.26
C GLY A 174 2.49 1.70 14.14
N GLY A 175 1.90 2.33 15.15
CA GLY A 175 0.46 2.61 15.14
C GLY A 175 -0.01 3.36 16.37
N GLY A 176 -1.29 3.72 16.37
CA GLY A 176 -1.90 4.47 17.46
C GLY A 176 -3.29 4.99 17.11
N THR A 177 -3.63 6.18 17.60
CA THR A 177 -4.99 6.75 17.57
C THR A 177 -5.05 7.99 16.71
N GLY A 178 -6.16 8.19 16.00
CA GLY A 178 -6.38 9.36 15.16
C GLY A 178 -7.78 9.37 14.56
N GLY A 179 -8.12 10.44 13.85
CA GLY A 179 -9.42 10.61 13.21
C GLY A 179 -9.41 11.72 12.15
N TRP A 180 -10.52 11.86 11.41
CA TRP A 180 -10.64 12.75 10.27
C TRP A 180 -11.43 14.03 10.61
N GLN A 181 -10.95 15.17 10.12
CA GLN A 181 -11.58 16.49 10.31
C GLN A 181 -11.73 17.23 8.97
#